data_AF-A0A536VDI9-F1
#
_entry.id   AF-A0A536VDI9-F1
#
_cell.length_a   1.000
_cell.length_b   1.000
_cell.length_c   1.000
_cell.angle_alpha   90.00
_cell.angle_beta   90.00
_cell.angle_gamma   90.00
#
_symmetry.space_group_name_H-M   'P 1'
#
loop_
_entity.id
_entity.type
_entity.pdbx_description
1 polymer ?
#
loop_
_entity_poly.entity_id
_entity_poly.type
_entity_poly.pdbx_seq_one_letter_code
_entity_poly.pdbx_strand_id
1 'polypeptide(L)'
;MSIRIYDSQNDLIHFPYIYERGERITIASKRLPQRGFGPHVIRTRETIVINENMAQAMEEYGASLLPGTGMEKSFVMVPLIAGEQVRGMINLINMEREHAFSDSDVRLLQTLANSMSVALENARLFDETQRLLKETEQRAAELAVINRIQESITRT
;
A
#
# COMPACT_ATOMS: atom_id res chain seq x y z
N MET A 1 3.90 -14.14 -2.61
CA MET A 1 2.90 -13.18 -2.10
C MET A 1 3.56 -11.83 -1.86
N SER A 2 2.81 -10.74 -1.97
CA SER A 2 3.32 -9.41 -1.63
C SER A 2 2.23 -8.53 -1.01
N ILE A 3 2.67 -7.55 -0.23
CA ILE A 3 1.87 -6.39 0.18
C ILE A 3 2.57 -5.16 -0.39
N ARG A 4 1.79 -4.32 -1.07
CA ARG A 4 2.26 -3.07 -1.66
C ARG A 4 1.45 -1.92 -1.09
N ILE A 5 2.11 -0.80 -0.82
CA ILE A 5 1.46 0.42 -0.32
C ILE A 5 1.58 1.49 -1.40
N TYR A 6 0.47 2.15 -1.71
CA TYR A 6 0.43 3.25 -2.66
C TYR A 6 0.38 4.58 -1.91
N ASP A 7 1.42 5.37 -2.11
CA ASP A 7 1.49 6.76 -1.69
C ASP A 7 0.95 7.64 -2.82
N SER A 8 -0.31 8.07 -2.66
CA SER A 8 -1.00 8.93 -3.61
C SER A 8 -0.46 10.37 -3.61
N GLN A 9 0.26 10.81 -2.58
CA GLN A 9 0.78 12.18 -2.50
C GLN A 9 2.03 12.32 -3.38
N ASN A 10 2.89 11.30 -3.38
CA ASN A 10 4.15 11.30 -4.14
C ASN A 10 4.09 10.45 -5.42
N ASP A 11 2.95 9.80 -5.68
CA ASP A 11 2.73 8.84 -6.76
C ASP A 11 3.75 7.69 -6.75
N LEU A 12 4.00 7.15 -5.56
CA LEU A 12 4.97 6.08 -5.33
C LEU A 12 4.28 4.80 -4.89
N ILE A 13 4.84 3.67 -5.32
CA ILE A 13 4.51 2.35 -4.80
C ILE A 13 5.68 1.83 -3.96
N HIS A 14 5.36 1.42 -2.74
CA HIS A 14 6.27 0.82 -1.79
C HIS A 14 6.06 -0.70 -1.74
N PHE A 15 7.13 -1.44 -1.49
CA PHE A 15 7.15 -2.90 -1.43
C PHE A 15 7.59 -3.38 -0.05
N PRO A 16 6.82 -3.13 1.03
CA PRO A 16 7.22 -3.50 2.39
C PRO A 16 7.39 -5.02 2.56
N TYR A 17 6.64 -5.80 1.78
CA TYR A 17 6.65 -7.24 1.86
C TYR A 17 6.54 -7.88 0.49
N ILE A 18 7.56 -8.60 0.06
CA ILE A 18 7.53 -9.52 -1.07
C ILE A 18 8.20 -10.80 -0.61
N TYR A 19 7.51 -11.92 -0.79
CA TYR A 19 8.03 -13.26 -0.58
C TYR A 19 7.72 -14.14 -1.78
N GLU A 20 8.74 -14.79 -2.32
CA GLU A 20 8.62 -15.75 -3.40
C GLU A 20 9.54 -16.94 -3.09
N ARG A 21 9.06 -18.18 -3.31
CA ARG A 21 9.83 -19.42 -3.06
C ARG A 21 10.48 -19.49 -1.66
N GLY A 22 9.83 -18.90 -0.64
CA GLY A 22 10.33 -18.88 0.74
C GLY A 22 11.36 -17.79 1.03
N GLU A 23 11.78 -17.01 0.03
CA GLU A 23 12.76 -15.95 0.17
C GLU A 23 12.10 -14.57 0.19
N ARG A 24 12.61 -13.68 1.05
CA ARG A 24 12.20 -12.27 1.07
C ARG A 24 12.93 -11.52 -0.04
N ILE A 25 12.16 -10.85 -0.88
CA ILE A 25 12.70 -9.98 -1.94
C ILE A 25 12.52 -8.53 -1.52
N THR A 26 13.57 -7.73 -1.66
CA THR A 26 13.55 -6.29 -1.37
C THR A 26 13.63 -5.52 -2.67
N ILE A 27 12.67 -4.62 -2.89
CA ILE A 27 12.61 -3.76 -4.08
C ILE A 27 12.48 -2.32 -3.62
N ALA A 28 13.26 -1.43 -4.25
CA ALA A 28 13.15 -0.01 -4.00
C ALA A 28 11.77 0.53 -4.38
N SER A 29 11.30 1.53 -3.63
CA SER A 29 10.09 2.27 -3.99
C SER A 29 10.25 2.86 -5.39
N LYS A 30 9.18 2.85 -6.19
CA LYS A 30 9.21 3.37 -7.56
C LYS A 30 7.94 4.14 -7.87
N ARG A 31 7.97 4.97 -8.90
CA ARG A 31 6.76 5.65 -9.39
C ARG A 31 5.75 4.64 -9.91
N LEU A 32 4.47 4.92 -9.70
CA LEU A 32 3.40 4.08 -10.22
C LEU A 32 3.46 4.08 -11.76
N PRO A 33 3.59 2.92 -12.43
CA PRO A 33 3.57 2.87 -13.89
C PRO A 33 2.16 3.20 -14.42
N GLN A 34 2.06 3.63 -15.68
CA GLN A 34 0.75 3.91 -16.28
C GLN A 34 -0.09 2.62 -16.45
N ARG A 35 0.58 1.50 -16.74
CA ARG A 35 -0.01 0.19 -17.02
C ARG A 35 0.55 -0.89 -16.09
N GLY A 36 -0.15 -2.01 -16.02
CA GLY A 36 0.14 -3.16 -15.17
C GLY A 36 -0.99 -3.46 -14.18
N PHE A 37 -0.88 -4.62 -13.52
CA PHE A 37 -1.89 -5.09 -12.57
C PHE A 37 -2.14 -4.08 -11.44
N GLY A 38 -1.07 -3.55 -10.84
CA GLY A 38 -1.18 -2.61 -9.74
C GLY A 38 -1.91 -1.31 -10.09
N PRO A 39 -1.47 -0.58 -11.13
CA PRO A 39 -2.18 0.62 -11.60
C PRO A 39 -3.63 0.35 -12.02
N HIS A 40 -3.93 -0.81 -12.60
CA HIS A 40 -5.30 -1.19 -12.91
C HIS A 40 -6.14 -1.30 -11.63
N VAL A 41 -5.70 -2.11 -10.66
CA VAL A 41 -6.38 -2.29 -9.36
C VAL A 41 -6.59 -0.96 -8.63
N ILE A 42 -5.59 -0.08 -8.64
CA ILE A 42 -5.69 1.24 -8.01
C ILE A 42 -6.79 2.10 -8.66
N ARG A 43 -6.92 2.06 -9.99
CA ARG A 43 -7.91 2.86 -10.73
C ARG A 43 -9.31 2.29 -10.66
N THR A 44 -9.46 0.99 -10.86
CA THR A 44 -10.78 0.33 -10.92
C THR A 44 -11.32 -0.02 -9.54
N ARG A 45 -10.43 -0.19 -8.56
CA ARG A 45 -10.75 -0.73 -7.22
C ARG A 45 -11.26 -2.18 -7.26
N GLU A 46 -10.97 -2.88 -8.36
CA GLU A 46 -11.44 -4.24 -8.59
C GLU A 46 -10.32 -5.25 -8.30
N THR A 47 -10.73 -6.45 -7.88
CA THR A 47 -9.81 -7.58 -7.68
C THR A 47 -9.44 -8.17 -9.03
N ILE A 48 -8.15 -8.42 -9.25
CA ILE A 48 -7.68 -9.18 -10.42
C ILE A 48 -7.50 -10.63 -10.01
N VAL A 49 -8.05 -11.54 -10.81
CA VAL A 49 -7.82 -12.99 -10.72
C VAL A 49 -7.30 -13.47 -12.07
N ILE A 50 -6.11 -14.05 -12.08
CA ILE A 50 -5.50 -14.68 -13.26
C ILE A 50 -5.15 -16.09 -12.84
N ASN A 51 -5.95 -17.05 -13.27
CA ASN A 51 -5.74 -18.46 -12.92
C ASN A 51 -4.98 -19.23 -14.01
N GLU A 52 -4.89 -18.71 -15.23
CA GLU A 52 -4.21 -19.33 -16.36
C GLU A 52 -3.75 -18.24 -17.34
N ASN A 53 -2.92 -18.60 -18.31
CA ASN A 53 -2.48 -17.71 -19.39
C ASN A 53 -1.82 -16.40 -18.90
N MET A 54 -1.00 -16.47 -17.84
CA MET A 54 -0.37 -15.30 -17.22
C MET A 54 0.36 -14.40 -18.22
N ALA A 55 1.09 -14.98 -19.19
CA ALA A 55 1.81 -14.19 -20.19
C ALA A 55 0.89 -13.28 -21.01
N GLN A 56 -0.27 -13.80 -21.44
CA GLN A 56 -1.27 -13.03 -22.18
C GLN A 56 -1.90 -11.94 -21.30
N ALA A 57 -2.24 -12.28 -20.04
CA ALA A 57 -2.75 -11.29 -19.09
C ALA A 57 -1.71 -10.17 -18.84
N MET A 58 -0.42 -10.50 -18.72
CA MET A 58 0.61 -9.48 -18.58
C MET A 58 0.66 -8.54 -19.79
N GLU A 59 0.52 -9.04 -21.00
CA GLU A 59 0.46 -8.22 -22.22
C GLU A 59 -0.77 -7.30 -22.22
N GLU A 60 -1.97 -7.84 -21.94
CA GLU A 60 -3.22 -7.10 -21.91
C GLU A 60 -3.18 -5.94 -20.89
N TYR A 61 -2.71 -6.23 -19.68
CA TYR A 61 -2.61 -5.21 -18.63
C TYR A 61 -1.40 -4.29 -18.83
N GLY A 62 -0.42 -4.66 -19.67
CA GLY A 62 0.89 -4.01 -19.77
C GLY A 62 1.70 -4.16 -18.49
N ALA A 63 1.61 -5.31 -17.85
CA ALA A 63 2.35 -5.65 -16.64
C ALA A 63 3.75 -6.18 -16.98
N SER A 64 4.69 -5.97 -16.06
CA SER A 64 6.05 -6.50 -16.15
C SER A 64 6.38 -7.29 -14.89
N LEU A 65 7.34 -8.21 -15.01
CA LEU A 65 7.91 -8.86 -13.82
C LEU A 65 8.55 -7.81 -12.91
N LEU A 66 8.50 -8.10 -11.61
CA LEU A 66 9.26 -7.34 -10.65
C LEU A 66 10.73 -7.82 -10.67
N PRO A 67 11.70 -6.93 -10.38
CA PRO A 67 13.08 -7.35 -10.22
C PRO A 67 13.22 -8.46 -9.17
N GLY A 68 13.89 -9.55 -9.54
CA GLY A 68 14.13 -10.69 -8.65
C GLY A 68 12.96 -11.67 -8.49
N THR A 69 11.85 -11.49 -9.23
CA THR A 69 10.71 -12.42 -9.21
C THR A 69 10.62 -13.25 -10.49
N GLY A 70 10.11 -14.47 -10.38
CA GLY A 70 9.72 -15.28 -11.53
C GLY A 70 8.33 -14.95 -12.07
N MET A 71 7.96 -15.57 -13.20
CA MET A 71 6.59 -15.53 -13.70
C MET A 71 5.76 -16.61 -13.00
N GLU A 72 4.72 -16.18 -12.30
CA GLU A 72 3.74 -17.05 -11.66
C GLU A 72 2.73 -17.63 -12.67
N LYS A 73 2.09 -18.76 -12.32
CA LYS A 73 1.05 -19.38 -13.14
C LYS A 73 -0.37 -18.99 -12.72
N SER A 74 -0.56 -18.75 -11.42
CA SER A 74 -1.81 -18.21 -10.88
C SER A 74 -1.51 -17.00 -10.00
N PHE A 75 -2.42 -16.03 -9.99
CA PHE A 75 -2.28 -14.76 -9.31
C PHE A 75 -3.65 -14.22 -8.89
N VAL A 76 -3.74 -13.71 -7.66
CA VAL A 76 -4.88 -12.94 -7.19
C VAL A 76 -4.37 -11.68 -6.53
N MET A 77 -4.83 -10.50 -6.97
CA MET A 77 -4.48 -9.22 -6.36
C MET A 77 -5.73 -8.48 -5.93
N VAL A 78 -5.78 -8.19 -4.64
CA VAL A 78 -6.91 -7.54 -3.98
C VAL A 78 -6.49 -6.15 -3.52
N PRO A 79 -7.30 -5.10 -3.79
CA PRO A 79 -7.04 -3.76 -3.28
C PRO A 79 -7.21 -3.69 -1.76
N LEU A 80 -6.40 -2.85 -1.12
CA LEU A 80 -6.59 -2.39 0.24
C LEU A 80 -7.25 -1.01 0.18
N ILE A 81 -8.54 -0.93 0.51
CA ILE A 81 -9.39 0.26 0.28
C ILE A 81 -9.68 0.96 1.60
N ALA A 82 -9.32 2.23 1.70
CA ALA A 82 -9.68 3.10 2.82
C ALA A 82 -10.57 4.25 2.31
N GLY A 83 -11.83 4.27 2.74
CA GLY A 83 -12.84 5.17 2.19
C GLY A 83 -13.02 4.93 0.69
N GLU A 84 -12.77 5.96 -0.11
CA GLU A 84 -12.82 5.87 -1.58
C GLU A 84 -11.44 5.70 -2.23
N GLN A 85 -10.37 5.43 -1.48
CA GLN A 85 -9.02 5.38 -2.05
C GLN A 85 -8.39 4.00 -1.87
N VAL A 86 -7.78 3.49 -2.93
CA VAL A 86 -6.89 2.32 -2.84
C VAL A 86 -5.58 2.78 -2.24
N ARG A 87 -5.28 2.34 -1.02
CA ARG A 87 -4.06 2.68 -0.27
C ARG A 87 -2.95 1.65 -0.46
N GLY A 88 -3.28 0.51 -1.02
CA GLY A 88 -2.33 -0.57 -1.21
C GLY A 88 -3.01 -1.76 -1.84
N MET A 89 -2.29 -2.86 -1.92
CA MET A 89 -2.76 -4.11 -2.49
C MET A 89 -2.07 -5.27 -1.79
N ILE A 90 -2.77 -6.40 -1.68
CA ILE A 90 -2.20 -7.67 -1.28
C ILE A 90 -2.40 -8.67 -2.41
N ASN A 91 -1.43 -9.55 -2.63
CA ASN A 91 -1.58 -10.60 -3.63
C ASN A 91 -1.08 -11.97 -3.16
N LEU A 92 -1.73 -13.00 -3.70
CA LEU A 92 -1.26 -14.38 -3.66
C LEU A 92 -0.80 -14.79 -5.06
N ILE A 93 0.22 -15.65 -5.10
CA ILE A 93 0.77 -16.20 -6.33
C ILE A 93 0.99 -17.70 -6.16
N ASN A 94 0.88 -18.45 -7.26
CA ASN A 94 1.33 -19.83 -7.33
C ASN A 94 2.28 -20.00 -8.52
N MET A 95 3.48 -20.50 -8.25
CA MET A 95 4.53 -20.64 -9.29
C MET A 95 4.39 -21.92 -10.11
N GLU A 96 3.66 -22.92 -9.61
CA GLU A 96 3.71 -24.29 -10.13
C GLU A 96 2.44 -24.68 -10.89
N ARG A 97 1.29 -24.17 -10.45
CA ARG A 97 -0.04 -24.59 -10.93
C ARG A 97 -0.85 -23.41 -11.44
N GLU A 98 -1.52 -23.64 -12.57
CA GLU A 98 -2.70 -22.88 -12.99
C GLU A 98 -3.91 -23.32 -12.15
N HIS A 99 -4.95 -22.49 -12.15
CA HIS A 99 -6.18 -22.66 -11.37
C HIS A 99 -5.92 -22.94 -9.88
N ALA A 100 -4.89 -22.31 -9.33
CA ALA A 100 -4.49 -22.55 -7.94
C ALA A 100 -5.42 -21.88 -6.92
N PHE A 101 -6.26 -20.92 -7.35
CA PHE A 101 -7.14 -20.15 -6.47
C PHE A 101 -8.60 -20.34 -6.86
N SER A 102 -9.38 -20.88 -5.93
CA SER A 102 -10.83 -20.98 -6.02
C SER A 102 -11.50 -19.66 -5.65
N ASP A 103 -12.79 -19.52 -5.95
CA ASP A 103 -13.56 -18.35 -5.52
C ASP A 103 -13.61 -18.20 -4.00
N SER A 104 -13.55 -19.32 -3.25
CA SER A 104 -13.44 -19.29 -1.79
C SER A 104 -12.12 -18.67 -1.32
N ASP A 105 -11.01 -18.97 -2.00
CA ASP A 105 -9.70 -18.40 -1.67
C ASP A 105 -9.68 -16.89 -1.95
N VAL A 106 -10.28 -16.48 -3.07
CA VAL A 106 -10.43 -15.07 -3.45
C VAL A 106 -11.28 -14.32 -2.41
N ARG A 107 -12.45 -14.86 -2.03
CA ARG A 107 -13.31 -14.26 -1.00
C ARG A 107 -12.64 -14.16 0.35
N LEU A 108 -11.86 -15.17 0.73
CA LEU A 108 -11.08 -15.15 1.97
C LEU A 108 -10.04 -14.02 1.93
N LEU A 109 -9.27 -13.91 0.84
CA LEU A 109 -8.28 -12.84 0.69
C LEU A 109 -8.94 -11.45 0.69
N GLN A 110 -10.10 -11.29 0.06
CA GLN A 110 -10.89 -10.06 0.11
C GLN A 110 -11.34 -9.71 1.53
N THR A 111 -11.78 -10.69 2.29
CA THR A 111 -12.17 -10.49 3.70
C THR A 111 -10.97 -10.04 4.55
N LEU A 112 -9.81 -10.67 4.35
CA LEU A 112 -8.58 -10.28 5.04
C LEU A 112 -8.11 -8.87 4.61
N ALA A 113 -8.18 -8.56 3.31
CA ALA A 113 -7.86 -7.26 2.76
C ALA A 113 -8.73 -6.15 3.36
N ASN A 114 -10.03 -6.39 3.53
CA ASN A 114 -10.94 -5.44 4.18
C ASN A 114 -10.52 -5.16 5.62
N SER A 115 -10.27 -6.20 6.42
CA SER A 115 -9.80 -6.05 7.81
C SER A 115 -8.45 -5.32 7.88
N MET A 116 -7.51 -5.65 6.99
CA MET A 116 -6.22 -4.97 6.89
C MET A 116 -6.38 -3.50 6.51
N SER A 117 -7.31 -3.17 5.62
CA SER A 117 -7.54 -1.79 5.17
C SER A 117 -8.03 -0.92 6.31
N VAL A 118 -8.95 -1.42 7.14
CA VAL A 118 -9.41 -0.73 8.35
C VAL A 118 -8.26 -0.52 9.34
N ALA A 119 -7.44 -1.54 9.58
CA ALA A 119 -6.31 -1.44 10.51
C ALA A 119 -5.25 -0.43 10.02
N LEU A 120 -4.92 -0.46 8.73
CA LEU A 120 -3.97 0.48 8.12
C LEU A 120 -4.48 1.92 8.16
N GLU A 121 -5.76 2.14 7.89
CA GLU A 121 -6.35 3.47 7.97
C GLU A 121 -6.38 4.00 9.41
N ASN A 122 -6.70 3.14 10.39
CA ASN A 122 -6.66 3.51 11.80
C ASN A 122 -5.23 3.88 12.25
N ALA A 123 -4.23 3.10 11.84
CA ALA A 123 -2.82 3.41 12.14
C ALA A 123 -2.41 4.75 11.52
N ARG A 124 -2.80 5.01 10.26
CA ARG A 124 -2.53 6.28 9.59
C ARG A 124 -3.19 7.48 10.28
N LEU A 125 -4.47 7.36 10.65
CA LEU A 125 -5.20 8.40 11.38
C LEU A 125 -4.59 8.67 12.75
N PHE A 126 -4.13 7.61 13.42
CA PHE A 126 -3.43 7.72 14.69
C PHE A 126 -2.10 8.47 14.54
N ASP A 127 -1.26 8.10 13.56
CA ASP A 127 0.02 8.75 13.29
C ASP A 127 -0.16 10.24 12.94
N GLU A 128 -1.19 10.56 12.14
CA GLU A 128 -1.52 11.94 11.80
C GLU A 128 -1.97 12.75 13.02
N THR A 129 -2.77 12.15 13.91
CA THR A 129 -3.18 12.78 15.16
C THR A 129 -1.98 13.07 16.05
N GLN A 130 -1.02 12.13 16.17
CA GLN A 130 0.21 12.33 16.93
C GLN A 130 1.08 13.44 16.34
N ARG A 131 1.18 13.52 15.00
CA ARG A 131 1.92 14.59 14.31
C ARG A 131 1.33 15.97 14.62
N LEU A 132 0.02 16.13 14.47
CA LEU A 132 -0.68 17.40 14.72
C LEU A 132 -0.61 17.83 16.19
N LEU A 133 -0.68 16.87 17.12
CA LEU A 133 -0.49 17.13 18.55
C LEU A 133 0.89 17.73 18.82
N LYS A 134 1.95 17.09 18.30
CA LYS A 134 3.33 17.55 18.45
C LYS A 134 3.55 18.96 17.85
N GLU A 135 2.97 19.24 16.70
CA GLU A 135 3.02 20.58 16.09
C GLU A 135 2.33 21.64 16.96
N THR A 136 1.21 21.29 17.58
CA THR A 136 0.46 22.20 18.47
C THR A 136 1.23 22.48 19.76
N GLU A 137 1.81 21.44 20.37
CA GLU A 137 2.65 21.56 21.57
C GLU A 137 3.87 22.45 21.31
N GLN A 138 4.52 22.29 20.14
CA GLN A 138 5.65 23.14 19.76
C GLN A 138 5.24 24.61 19.64
N ARG A 139 4.13 24.91 18.97
CA ARG A 139 3.62 26.29 18.84
C ARG A 139 3.26 26.91 20.19
N ALA A 140 2.65 26.14 21.09
CA ALA A 140 2.33 26.60 22.43
C ALA A 140 3.60 26.93 23.23
N ALA A 141 4.65 26.10 23.11
CA ALA A 141 5.94 26.36 23.74
C ALA A 141 6.62 27.62 23.19
N GLU A 142 6.59 27.84 21.87
CA GLU A 142 7.12 29.04 21.22
C GLU A 142 6.41 30.32 21.71
N LEU A 143 5.07 30.31 21.77
CA LEU A 143 4.29 31.42 22.32
C LEU A 143 4.60 31.69 23.80
N ALA A 144 4.77 30.65 24.61
CA ALA A 144 5.14 30.79 26.01
C ALA A 144 6.55 31.38 26.20
N VAL A 145 7.48 31.16 25.26
CA VAL A 145 8.79 31.84 25.26
C VAL A 145 8.64 33.31 24.90
N ILE A 146 7.87 33.63 23.85
CA ILE A 146 7.64 35.02 23.42
C ILE A 146 6.99 35.83 24.54
N ASN A 147 5.94 35.32 25.18
CA ASN A 147 5.25 36.00 26.28
C ASN A 147 6.18 36.29 27.46
N ARG A 148 7.07 35.35 27.82
CA ARG A 148 8.06 35.55 28.90
C ARG A 148 9.07 36.65 28.59
N ILE A 149 9.50 36.77 27.33
CA ILE A 149 10.40 37.85 26.88
C ILE A 149 9.67 39.19 26.97
N GLN A 150 8.41 39.26 26.51
CA GLN A 150 7.59 40.48 26.60
C GLN A 150 7.43 40.96 28.06
N GLU A 151 7.14 40.05 29.00
CA GLU A 151 7.01 40.38 30.42
C GLU A 151 8.31 40.91 31.02
N SER A 152 9.46 40.36 30.61
CA SER A 152 10.78 40.80 31.10
C SER A 152 11.16 42.19 30.56
N ILE A 153 10.82 42.51 29.31
CA ILE A 153 11.06 43.83 28.71
C ILE A 153 10.16 44.89 29.36
N THR A 154 8.92 44.55 29.71
CA THR A 154 7.96 45.51 30.28
C THR A 154 8.27 45.86 31.75
N ARG A 155 9.15 45.10 32.42
CA ARG A 155 9.50 45.27 33.84
C ARG A 155 10.81 46.03 34.09
N THR A 156 11.46 46.53 33.03
CA THR A 156 12.71 47.31 33.06
C THR A 156 12.42 48.75 32.65
#